data_AF-A0A0D0D3I4-F1
#
_entry.id   AF-A0A0D0D3I4-F1
#
_cell.length_a   1.000
_cell.length_b   1.000
_cell.length_c   1.000
_cell.angle_alpha   90.00
_cell.angle_beta   90.00
_cell.angle_gamma   90.00
#
_symmetry.space_group_name_H-M   'P 1'
#
loop_
_entity.id
_entity.type
_entity.pdbx_description
1 polymer ?
#
loop_
_entity_poly.entity_id
_entity_poly.type
_entity_poly.pdbx_seq_one_letter_code
_entity_poly.pdbx_strand_id
1 'polypeptide(L)'
;ISSNSYLSIPTGISLMLSISLWHVHGHWNKCFAWYSPGFIQGAGRVEGEIIETLWAILNVISSSASGMLAPHNQELLDFQMNDSNFQKMIQM
;
A
#
# COMPACT_ATOMS: atom_id res chain seq x y z
N ILE A 1 20.77 -6.95 9.31
CA ILE A 1 21.54 -6.57 8.11
C ILE A 1 23.04 -6.82 8.30
N SER A 2 23.60 -6.67 9.50
CA SER A 2 25.04 -6.89 9.76
C SER A 2 25.53 -8.36 9.68
N SER A 3 24.69 -9.33 9.33
CA SER A 3 25.01 -10.76 9.39
C SER A 3 24.79 -11.52 8.08
N ASN A 4 24.53 -10.83 6.96
CA ASN A 4 24.37 -11.48 5.65
C ASN A 4 25.68 -11.38 4.86
N SER A 5 26.24 -12.51 4.48
CA SER A 5 27.50 -12.61 3.70
C SER A 5 27.40 -12.09 2.27
N TYR A 6 26.19 -11.88 1.75
CA TYR A 6 25.93 -11.42 0.39
C TYR A 6 25.45 -9.97 0.30
N LEU A 7 25.22 -9.30 1.44
CA LEU A 7 24.67 -7.94 1.45
C LEU A 7 25.44 -7.07 2.44
N SER A 8 26.18 -6.09 1.94
CA SER A 8 26.86 -5.07 2.73
C SER A 8 26.30 -3.69 2.42
N ILE A 9 26.14 -2.86 3.45
CA ILE A 9 25.81 -1.44 3.26
C ILE A 9 27.12 -0.71 2.96
N PRO A 10 27.22 0.06 1.87
CA PRO A 10 28.42 0.83 1.56
C PRO A 10 28.75 1.82 2.67
N THR A 11 30.04 2.00 2.95
CA THR A 11 30.51 2.99 3.93
C THR A 11 30.25 4.41 3.42
N GLY A 12 29.87 5.31 4.34
CA GLY A 12 29.61 6.72 4.03
C GLY A 12 28.17 7.03 3.57
N ILE A 13 27.28 6.04 3.51
CA ILE A 13 25.85 6.26 3.21
C ILE A 13 25.04 6.24 4.52
N SER A 14 24.22 7.27 4.70
CA SER A 14 23.21 7.30 5.77
C SER A 14 21.88 6.79 5.22
N LEU A 15 21.39 5.67 5.75
CA LEU A 15 20.07 5.14 5.42
C LEU A 15 19.01 5.76 6.33
N MET A 16 17.96 6.31 5.74
CA MET A 16 16.75 6.69 6.46
C MET A 16 15.70 5.61 6.27
N LEU A 17 15.33 4.94 7.35
CA LEU A 17 14.32 3.90 7.31
C LEU A 17 12.92 4.53 7.26
N SER A 18 12.04 3.95 6.46
CA SER A 18 10.63 4.32 6.41
C SER A 18 9.77 3.07 6.54
N ILE A 19 8.60 3.24 7.15
CA ILE A 19 7.53 2.24 7.17
C ILE A 19 6.41 2.81 6.34
N SER A 20 5.85 2.02 5.45
CA SER A 20 4.77 2.48 4.57
C SER A 20 3.59 3.02 5.39
N LEU A 21 2.86 3.99 4.81
CA LEU A 21 1.98 4.87 5.58
C LEU A 21 0.84 4.12 6.27
N TRP A 22 0.25 3.12 5.63
CA TRP A 22 -0.82 2.33 6.25
C TRP A 22 -0.27 1.39 7.31
N HIS A 23 0.89 0.79 7.07
CA HIS A 23 1.52 -0.11 8.04
C HIS A 23 2.02 0.60 9.30
N VAL A 24 2.54 1.83 9.19
CA VAL A 24 3.07 2.56 10.37
C VAL A 24 1.97 2.90 11.38
N HIS A 25 0.71 3.04 10.92
CA HIS A 25 -0.44 3.21 11.81
C HIS A 25 -0.77 1.96 12.63
N GLY A 26 -0.37 0.77 12.18
CA GLY A 26 -0.49 -0.48 12.93
C GLY A 26 0.64 -0.71 13.94
N HIS A 27 1.70 0.10 13.91
CA HIS A 27 2.79 0.05 14.89
C HIS A 27 2.50 0.88 16.14
N TRP A 28 3.43 0.88 17.09
CA TRP A 28 3.39 1.80 18.23
C TRP A 28 3.47 3.26 17.78
N ASN A 29 2.77 4.16 18.49
CA ASN A 29 2.72 5.60 18.18
C ASN A 29 4.09 6.26 18.01
N LYS A 30 5.11 5.80 18.74
CA LYS A 30 6.48 6.30 18.58
C LYS A 30 7.05 6.06 17.17
N CYS A 31 6.67 4.97 16.51
CA CYS A 31 7.13 4.65 15.17
C CYS A 31 6.55 5.62 14.13
N PHE A 32 5.35 6.14 14.36
CA PHE A 32 4.73 7.11 13.45
C PHE A 32 5.59 8.36 13.26
N ALA A 33 6.04 8.98 14.35
CA ALA A 33 6.87 10.19 14.27
C ALA A 33 8.28 9.93 13.68
N TRP A 34 8.79 8.70 13.78
CA TRP A 34 10.18 8.37 13.42
C TRP A 34 10.32 7.76 12.03
N TYR A 35 9.31 7.02 11.57
CA TYR A 35 9.40 6.19 10.37
C TYR A 35 8.30 6.48 9.34
N SER A 36 7.33 7.35 9.66
CA SER A 36 6.32 7.72 8.66
C SER A 36 7.01 8.50 7.51
N PRO A 37 6.82 8.08 6.25
CA PRO A 37 7.38 8.76 5.10
C PRO A 37 6.89 10.21 4.98
N GLY A 38 5.76 10.54 5.61
CA GLY A 38 5.25 11.92 5.68
C GLY A 38 6.17 12.90 6.44
N PHE A 39 7.10 12.40 7.26
CA PHE A 39 8.06 13.24 8.00
C PHE A 39 9.49 13.15 7.43
N ILE A 40 9.70 12.38 6.36
CA ILE A 40 11.02 12.19 5.73
C ILE A 40 11.19 13.21 4.60
N GLN A 41 12.15 14.11 4.76
CA GLN A 41 12.44 15.11 3.74
C GLN A 41 12.90 14.44 2.44
N GLY A 42 12.28 14.81 1.32
CA GLY A 42 12.58 14.24 0.01
C GLY A 42 11.88 12.91 -0.27
N ALA A 43 11.11 12.35 0.66
CA ALA A 43 10.22 11.23 0.36
C ALA A 43 9.13 11.68 -0.62
N GLY A 44 9.13 11.11 -1.81
CA GLY A 44 8.07 11.34 -2.79
C GLY A 44 6.77 10.72 -2.30
N ARG A 45 5.74 11.53 -2.09
CA ARG A 45 4.38 11.05 -1.79
C ARG A 45 3.60 10.91 -3.08
N VAL A 46 3.91 9.88 -3.85
CA VAL A 46 3.30 9.61 -5.16
C VAL A 46 2.09 8.69 -5.01
N GLU A 47 2.21 7.70 -4.13
CA GLU A 47 1.17 6.71 -3.80
C GLU A 47 1.19 6.46 -2.28
N GLY A 48 0.04 6.18 -1.69
CA GLY A 48 -0.08 5.88 -0.25
C GLY A 48 0.55 4.54 0.11
N GLU A 49 0.14 3.46 -0.57
CA GLU A 49 0.68 2.09 -0.51
C GLU A 49 0.21 1.27 -1.72
N ILE A 50 0.79 0.07 -1.90
CA ILE A 50 0.46 -0.87 -3.01
C ILE A 50 -1.04 -1.11 -3.19
N ILE A 51 -1.83 -1.02 -2.12
CA ILE A 51 -3.28 -1.19 -2.14
C ILE A 51 -3.97 -0.15 -3.04
N GLU A 52 -3.49 1.11 -3.07
CA GLU A 52 -4.10 2.16 -3.89
C GLU A 52 -3.96 1.86 -5.39
N THR A 53 -2.79 1.38 -5.82
CA THR A 53 -2.57 0.95 -7.21
C THR A 53 -3.49 -0.22 -7.59
N LEU A 54 -3.82 -1.10 -6.63
CA LEU A 54 -4.76 -2.20 -6.86
C LEU A 54 -6.21 -1.73 -6.96
N TRP A 55 -6.60 -0.76 -6.13
CA TRP A 55 -7.94 -0.17 -6.19
C TRP A 55 -8.15 0.70 -7.41
N ALA A 56 -7.10 1.21 -8.04
CA ALA A 56 -7.22 1.98 -9.29
C ALA A 56 -7.96 1.19 -10.40
N ILE A 57 -7.88 -0.14 -10.38
CA ILE A 57 -8.61 -1.03 -11.31
C ILE A 57 -10.13 -0.90 -11.12
N LEU A 58 -10.59 -0.67 -9.88
CA LEU A 58 -12.02 -0.50 -9.55
C LEU A 58 -12.61 0.79 -10.15
N ASN A 59 -11.79 1.73 -10.62
CA ASN A 59 -12.30 2.92 -11.29
C ASN A 59 -13.10 2.59 -12.56
N VAL A 60 -12.82 1.46 -13.20
CA VAL A 60 -13.56 0.99 -14.40
C VAL A 60 -15.04 0.79 -14.10
N ILE A 61 -15.38 0.27 -12.92
CA ILE A 61 -16.75 -0.02 -12.50
C ILE A 61 -17.41 1.14 -11.75
N SER A 62 -16.69 2.24 -11.48
CA SER A 62 -17.17 3.35 -10.66
C SER A 62 -18.47 3.98 -11.18
N SER A 63 -18.58 4.15 -12.51
CA SER A 63 -19.77 4.70 -13.15
C SER A 63 -20.98 3.79 -12.94
N SER A 64 -20.84 2.48 -13.12
CA SER A 64 -21.87 1.48 -12.85
C SER A 64 -22.25 1.44 -11.37
N ALA A 65 -21.27 1.59 -10.47
CA ALA A 65 -21.49 1.56 -9.03
C ALA A 65 -22.20 2.82 -8.50
N SER A 66 -22.07 3.95 -9.18
CA SER A 66 -22.57 5.26 -8.72
C SER A 66 -24.09 5.34 -8.58
N GLY A 67 -24.84 4.56 -9.36
CA GLY A 67 -26.31 4.52 -9.33
C GLY A 67 -26.90 3.44 -8.41
N MET A 68 -26.05 2.63 -7.77
CA MET A 68 -26.50 1.51 -6.93
C MET A 68 -26.88 1.98 -5.53
N LEU A 69 -27.85 1.29 -4.92
CA LEU A 69 -28.11 1.41 -3.49
C LEU A 69 -26.90 0.90 -2.69
N ALA A 70 -26.66 1.48 -1.51
CA ALA A 70 -25.54 1.15 -0.63
C ALA A 70 -25.25 -0.36 -0.45
N PRO A 71 -26.23 -1.23 -0.13
CA PRO A 71 -25.95 -2.67 0.03
C PRO A 71 -25.46 -3.32 -1.27
N HIS A 72 -26.07 -2.97 -2.40
CA HIS A 72 -25.71 -3.55 -3.70
C HIS A 72 -24.36 -3.00 -4.21
N ASN A 73 -24.04 -1.75 -3.90
CA ASN A 73 -22.73 -1.16 -4.18
C ASN A 73 -21.62 -1.93 -3.42
N GLN A 74 -21.84 -2.22 -2.13
CA GLN A 74 -20.89 -2.99 -1.33
C GLN A 74 -20.68 -4.40 -1.88
N GLU A 75 -21.77 -5.12 -2.20
CA GLU A 75 -21.67 -6.46 -2.79
C GLU A 75 -20.88 -6.46 -4.12
N LEU A 76 -21.11 -5.47 -4.99
CA LEU A 76 -20.37 -5.33 -6.24
C LEU A 76 -18.87 -5.10 -5.99
N LEU A 77 -18.53 -4.19 -5.08
CA LEU A 77 -17.13 -3.90 -4.76
C LEU A 77 -16.44 -5.13 -4.18
N ASP A 78 -17.09 -5.84 -3.26
CA ASP A 78 -16.56 -7.07 -2.65
C ASP A 78 -16.33 -8.16 -3.70
N PHE A 79 -17.27 -8.35 -4.63
CA PHE A 79 -17.12 -9.30 -5.74
C PHE A 79 -15.90 -8.96 -6.62
N GLN A 80 -15.73 -7.69 -6.99
CA GLN A 80 -14.67 -7.24 -7.88
C GLN A 80 -13.29 -7.31 -7.22
N MET A 81 -13.21 -6.97 -5.93
CA MET A 81 -11.99 -7.14 -5.14
C MET A 81 -11.62 -8.63 -4.99
N ASN A 82 -12.61 -9.50 -4.77
CA ASN A 82 -12.38 -10.94 -4.66
C ASN A 82 -11.90 -11.55 -5.97
N ASP A 83 -12.53 -11.21 -7.10
CA ASP A 83 -12.07 -11.63 -8.43
C ASP A 83 -10.63 -11.17 -8.68
N SER A 84 -10.30 -9.90 -8.43
CA SER A 84 -8.92 -9.40 -8.55
C SER A 84 -7.91 -10.19 -7.72
N ASN A 85 -8.26 -10.55 -6.48
CA ASN A 85 -7.43 -11.39 -5.63
C ASN A 85 -7.28 -12.81 -6.18
N PHE A 86 -8.36 -13.38 -6.72
CA PHE A 86 -8.36 -14.69 -7.34
C PHE A 86 -7.47 -14.73 -8.59
N GLN A 87 -7.56 -13.73 -9.47
CA GLN A 87 -6.73 -13.63 -10.68
C GLN A 87 -5.22 -13.65 -10.33
N LYS A 88 -4.84 -12.92 -9.28
CA LYS A 88 -3.45 -12.93 -8.78
C LYS A 88 -3.03 -14.28 -8.23
N MET A 89 -3.94 -15.00 -7.56
CA MET A 89 -3.65 -16.32 -7.01
C MET A 89 -3.33 -17.33 -8.11
N ILE A 90 -4.03 -17.24 -9.24
CA ILE A 90 -3.86 -18.14 -10.38
C ILE A 90 -2.78 -17.67 -11.38
N GLN A 91 -2.02 -16.62 -11.05
CA GLN A 91 -0.97 -16.03 -11.88
C GLN A 91 -1.43 -15.60 -13.28
N MET A 92 -2.65 -15.08 -13.39
CA MET A 92 -3.13 -14.42 -14.59
C MET A 92 -2.71 -12.95 -14.65
#